data_AF-A0A430M6T0-F1
#
_entry.id   AF-A0A430M6T0-F1
#
_cell.length_a   1.000
_cell.length_b   1.000
_cell.length_c   1.000
_cell.angle_alpha   90.00
_cell.angle_beta   90.00
_cell.angle_gamma   90.00
#
_symmetry.space_group_name_H-M   'P 1'
#
loop_
_entity.id
_entity.type
_entity.pdbx_description
1 polymer ?
#
loop_
_entity_poly.entity_id
_entity_poly.type
_entity_poly.pdbx_seq_one_letter_code
_entity_poly.pdbx_strand_id
1 'polypeptide(L)'
;MTRQSFTEDVGLAVARFFIGFVEAVFFPGVLFYLTIFYNRKQYAFRMALFYSGSQLGNAFGGLLAIAILELDGRFGLEGWRWLFLVEGVVTVGLALVFAFTLPNSPQGAKSLNEVERAWIKYNYEADQGQGDDRSGMTAWQGLKLAIQDPKTWLLLATLYYIFVSAGVTNFLPPVVATLGYSRTITAIVVTTFVRVYLKKQNWRLENGWDMGRSGPTTVQKANGFRYML
;
A
#
# COMPACT_ATOMS: atom_id res chain seq x y z
N MET A 1 -38.53 -18.48 -3.00
CA MET A 1 -37.68 -17.27 -3.10
C MET A 1 -36.38 -17.35 -2.30
N THR A 2 -36.19 -18.31 -1.38
CA THR A 2 -34.99 -18.40 -0.53
C THR A 2 -33.82 -19.21 -1.13
N ARG A 3 -34.01 -20.16 -2.04
CA ARG A 3 -32.84 -20.92 -2.58
C ARG A 3 -31.95 -20.11 -3.52
N GLN A 4 -32.51 -19.19 -4.31
CA GLN A 4 -31.74 -18.35 -5.25
C GLN A 4 -30.90 -17.30 -4.52
N SER A 5 -31.42 -16.69 -3.44
CA SER A 5 -30.63 -15.72 -2.66
C SER A 5 -29.41 -16.37 -2.00
N PHE A 6 -29.57 -17.57 -1.42
CA PHE A 6 -28.44 -18.27 -0.78
C PHE A 6 -27.36 -18.71 -1.77
N THR A 7 -27.71 -19.09 -3.00
CA THR A 7 -26.70 -19.43 -4.03
C THR A 7 -25.98 -18.19 -4.56
N GLU A 8 -26.65 -17.05 -4.64
CA GLU A 8 -26.02 -15.77 -4.98
C GLU A 8 -25.07 -15.30 -3.87
N ASP A 9 -25.46 -15.45 -2.60
CA ASP A 9 -24.63 -15.12 -1.44
C ASP A 9 -23.34 -15.97 -1.38
N VAL A 10 -23.46 -17.28 -1.64
CA VAL A 10 -22.30 -18.18 -1.71
C VAL A 10 -21.42 -17.87 -2.91
N GLY A 11 -22.00 -17.61 -4.09
CA GLY A 11 -21.25 -17.23 -5.29
C GLY A 11 -20.45 -15.94 -5.09
N LEU A 12 -21.06 -14.93 -4.47
CA LEU A 12 -20.41 -13.67 -4.13
C LEU A 12 -19.30 -13.86 -3.08
N ALA A 13 -19.55 -14.69 -2.06
CA ALA A 13 -18.56 -14.99 -1.02
C ALA A 13 -17.33 -15.70 -1.60
N VAL A 14 -17.54 -16.68 -2.48
CA VAL A 14 -16.45 -17.41 -3.17
C VAL A 14 -15.68 -16.46 -4.09
N ALA A 15 -16.35 -15.63 -4.88
CA ALA A 15 -15.70 -14.64 -5.71
C ALA A 15 -14.83 -13.67 -4.89
N ARG A 16 -15.36 -13.16 -3.77
CA ARG A 16 -14.61 -12.29 -2.84
C ARG A 16 -13.42 -13.00 -2.22
N PHE A 17 -13.55 -14.27 -1.88
CA PHE A 17 -12.45 -15.06 -1.34
C PHE A 17 -11.29 -15.16 -2.34
N PHE A 18 -11.58 -15.49 -3.61
CA PHE A 18 -10.54 -15.58 -4.63
C PHE A 18 -9.89 -14.24 -4.95
N ILE A 19 -10.68 -13.16 -5.02
CA ILE A 19 -10.13 -11.80 -5.20
C ILE A 19 -9.20 -11.47 -4.04
N GLY A 20 -9.65 -11.64 -2.80
CA GLY A 20 -8.82 -11.35 -1.62
C GLY A 20 -7.57 -12.24 -1.54
N PHE A 21 -7.67 -13.50 -1.93
CA PHE A 21 -6.52 -14.42 -1.96
C PHE A 21 -5.45 -13.96 -2.95
N VAL A 22 -5.86 -13.53 -4.15
CA VAL A 22 -4.93 -13.03 -5.17
C VAL A 22 -4.33 -11.68 -4.75
N GLU A 23 -5.14 -10.77 -4.20
CA GLU A 23 -4.69 -9.45 -3.75
C GLU A 23 -3.73 -9.52 -2.55
N ALA A 24 -3.90 -10.52 -1.66
CA ALA A 24 -3.06 -10.67 -0.47
C ALA A 24 -1.57 -10.86 -0.80
N VAL A 25 -1.25 -11.47 -1.95
CA VAL A 25 0.13 -11.72 -2.39
C VAL A 25 0.74 -10.51 -3.09
N PHE A 26 -0.10 -9.63 -3.65
CA PHE A 26 0.36 -8.51 -4.48
C PHE A 26 1.25 -7.54 -3.69
N PHE A 27 0.78 -7.05 -2.55
CA PHE A 27 1.51 -6.07 -1.75
C PHE A 27 2.87 -6.59 -1.25
N PRO A 28 2.97 -7.77 -0.58
CA PRO A 28 4.27 -8.31 -0.17
C PRO A 28 5.16 -8.68 -1.37
N GLY A 29 4.58 -9.08 -2.50
CA GLY A 29 5.31 -9.35 -3.74
C GLY A 29 6.02 -8.10 -4.28
N VAL A 30 5.33 -6.96 -4.32
CA VAL A 30 5.92 -5.68 -4.77
C VAL A 30 7.00 -5.21 -3.80
N LEU A 31 6.76 -5.29 -2.48
CA LEU A 31 7.75 -4.96 -1.45
C LEU A 31 9.04 -5.75 -1.67
N PHE A 32 8.93 -7.08 -1.77
CA PHE A 32 10.07 -7.96 -2.00
C PHE A 32 10.77 -7.67 -3.32
N TYR A 33 10.01 -7.50 -4.42
CA TYR A 33 10.58 -7.19 -5.73
C TYR A 33 11.43 -5.91 -5.68
N LEU A 34 10.94 -4.85 -5.03
CA LEU A 34 11.69 -3.59 -4.90
C LEU A 34 12.98 -3.74 -4.08
N THR A 35 13.02 -4.63 -3.09
CA THR A 35 14.26 -4.89 -2.32
C THR A 35 15.36 -5.59 -3.12
N ILE A 36 15.03 -6.25 -4.24
CA ILE A 36 16.02 -6.90 -5.11
C ILE A 36 16.78 -5.87 -5.94
N PHE A 37 16.09 -4.81 -6.39
CA PHE A 37 16.67 -3.82 -7.30
C PHE A 37 17.21 -2.56 -6.60
N TYR A 38 16.77 -2.27 -5.37
CA TYR A 38 17.00 -0.98 -4.74
C TYR A 38 17.55 -1.08 -3.31
N ASN A 39 18.53 -0.21 -3.02
CA ASN A 39 19.15 -0.04 -1.70
C ASN A 39 18.18 0.56 -0.67
N ARG A 40 18.38 0.28 0.62
CA ARG A 40 17.59 0.80 1.76
C ARG A 40 17.30 2.31 1.68
N LYS A 41 18.27 3.13 1.25
CA LYS A 41 18.09 4.59 1.13
C LYS A 41 17.13 4.99 0.00
N GLN A 42 17.13 4.25 -1.10
CA GLN A 42 16.28 4.54 -2.27
C GLN A 42 14.92 3.84 -2.19
N TYR A 43 14.85 2.75 -1.43
CA TYR A 43 13.66 1.94 -1.25
C TYR A 43 12.47 2.77 -0.74
N ALA A 44 12.69 3.60 0.31
CA ALA A 44 11.62 4.41 0.90
C ALA A 44 10.96 5.37 -0.11
N PHE A 45 11.76 6.05 -0.94
CA PHE A 45 11.24 6.96 -1.96
C PHE A 45 10.45 6.22 -3.05
N ARG A 46 10.96 5.08 -3.53
CA ARG A 46 10.28 4.28 -4.57
C ARG A 46 9.00 3.64 -4.04
N MET A 47 8.99 3.23 -2.78
CA MET A 47 7.80 2.78 -2.07
C MET A 47 6.76 3.88 -1.92
N ALA A 48 7.18 5.10 -1.59
CA ALA A 48 6.28 6.25 -1.52
C ALA A 48 5.66 6.56 -2.88
N LEU A 49 6.45 6.48 -3.97
CA LEU A 49 5.94 6.63 -5.33
C LEU A 49 4.92 5.53 -5.68
N PHE A 50 5.20 4.27 -5.36
CA PHE A 50 4.24 3.18 -5.54
C PHE A 50 2.95 3.42 -4.75
N TYR A 51 3.06 3.80 -3.48
CA TYR A 51 1.91 4.08 -2.62
C TYR A 51 1.10 5.29 -3.10
N SER A 52 1.74 6.30 -3.70
CA SER A 52 1.04 7.44 -4.29
C SER A 52 0.08 7.04 -5.41
N GLY A 53 0.39 5.96 -6.15
CA GLY A 53 -0.51 5.39 -7.16
C GLY A 53 -1.85 4.95 -6.57
N SER A 54 -1.86 4.35 -5.37
CA SER A 54 -3.10 3.99 -4.67
C SER A 54 -3.97 5.21 -4.34
N GLN A 55 -3.34 6.33 -3.95
CA GLN A 55 -4.04 7.56 -3.61
C GLN A 55 -4.62 8.24 -4.85
N LEU A 56 -3.89 8.21 -5.96
CA LEU A 56 -4.40 8.66 -7.25
C LEU A 56 -5.59 7.81 -7.70
N GLY A 57 -5.51 6.48 -7.55
CA GLY A 57 -6.62 5.58 -7.80
C GLY A 57 -7.86 5.94 -7.00
N ASN A 58 -7.72 6.24 -5.70
CA ASN A 58 -8.83 6.70 -4.86
C ASN A 58 -9.42 8.05 -5.31
N ALA A 59 -8.58 8.98 -5.80
CA ALA A 59 -9.03 10.29 -6.26
C ALA A 59 -9.77 10.23 -7.60
N PHE A 60 -9.29 9.41 -8.55
CA PHE A 60 -9.86 9.30 -9.89
C PHE A 60 -10.89 8.19 -10.04
N GLY A 61 -10.90 7.19 -9.15
CA GLY A 61 -11.78 6.03 -9.23
C GLY A 61 -13.26 6.41 -9.20
N GLY A 62 -13.64 7.38 -8.36
CA GLY A 62 -15.02 7.89 -8.32
C GLY A 62 -15.44 8.60 -9.61
N LEU A 63 -14.53 9.34 -10.24
CA LEU A 63 -14.80 10.03 -11.51
C LEU A 63 -14.94 9.03 -12.67
N LEU A 64 -14.07 8.02 -12.72
CA LEU A 64 -14.15 6.94 -13.70
C LEU A 64 -15.44 6.12 -13.50
N ALA A 65 -15.82 5.84 -12.26
CA ALA A 65 -17.07 5.13 -11.95
C ALA A 65 -18.29 5.89 -12.47
N ILE A 66 -18.36 7.22 -12.31
CA ILE A 66 -19.45 8.05 -12.84
C ILE A 66 -19.50 7.94 -14.38
N ALA A 67 -18.36 8.08 -15.05
CA ALA A 67 -18.28 8.00 -16.50
C ALA A 67 -18.69 6.61 -17.04
N ILE A 68 -18.36 5.53 -16.32
CA ILE A 68 -18.74 4.17 -16.73
C ILE A 68 -20.22 3.89 -16.43
N LEU A 69 -20.78 4.46 -15.36
CA LEU A 69 -22.20 4.31 -15.04
C LEU A 69 -23.12 4.97 -16.08
N GLU A 70 -22.64 5.92 -16.89
CA GLU A 70 -23.39 6.45 -18.05
C GLU A 70 -23.63 5.40 -19.14
N LEU A 71 -22.90 4.27 -19.13
CA LEU A 71 -23.11 3.14 -20.04
C LEU A 71 -24.26 2.20 -19.61
N ASP A 72 -25.01 2.57 -18.56
CA ASP A 72 -26.14 1.79 -18.08
C ASP A 72 -27.17 1.51 -19.19
N GLY A 73 -27.56 0.24 -19.34
CA GLY A 73 -28.49 -0.22 -20.38
C GLY A 73 -27.86 -0.47 -21.76
N ARG A 74 -26.57 -0.15 -21.99
CA ARG A 74 -25.87 -0.54 -23.22
C ARG A 74 -25.66 -2.06 -23.25
N PHE A 75 -26.06 -2.69 -24.35
CA PHE A 75 -26.04 -4.15 -24.54
C PHE A 75 -26.87 -4.96 -23.50
N GLY A 76 -27.83 -4.34 -22.82
CA GLY A 76 -28.69 -5.01 -21.84
C GLY A 76 -27.98 -5.38 -20.53
N LEU A 77 -26.84 -4.75 -20.24
CA LEU A 77 -26.09 -4.93 -18.99
C LEU A 77 -26.27 -3.72 -18.07
N GLU A 78 -26.42 -4.00 -16.78
CA GLU A 78 -26.49 -2.98 -15.74
C GLU A 78 -25.13 -2.29 -15.55
N GLY A 79 -25.11 -0.98 -15.29
CA GLY A 79 -23.90 -0.16 -15.22
C GLY A 79 -22.83 -0.66 -14.24
N TRP A 80 -23.21 -1.31 -13.14
CA TRP A 80 -22.25 -1.90 -12.19
C TRP A 80 -21.46 -3.08 -12.79
N ARG A 81 -22.04 -3.83 -13.73
CA ARG A 81 -21.36 -4.93 -14.44
C ARG A 81 -20.33 -4.39 -15.42
N TRP A 82 -20.65 -3.26 -16.08
CA TRP A 82 -19.71 -2.55 -16.94
C TRP A 82 -18.50 -2.03 -16.17
N LEU A 83 -18.70 -1.56 -14.93
CA LEU A 83 -17.61 -1.13 -14.06
C LEU A 83 -16.60 -2.26 -13.81
N PHE A 84 -17.06 -3.43 -13.35
CA PHE A 84 -16.17 -4.57 -13.13
C PHE A 84 -15.51 -5.08 -14.42
N LEU A 85 -16.22 -5.04 -15.56
CA LEU A 85 -15.68 -5.53 -16.82
C LEU A 85 -14.60 -4.60 -17.37
N VAL A 86 -14.84 -3.29 -17.39
CA VAL A 86 -13.85 -2.31 -17.89
C VAL A 86 -12.62 -2.31 -17.00
N GLU A 87 -12.80 -2.25 -15.68
CA GLU A 87 -11.69 -2.26 -14.73
C GLU A 87 -10.90 -3.58 -14.79
N GLY A 88 -11.59 -4.72 -14.88
CA GLY A 88 -10.99 -6.04 -15.04
C GLY A 88 -10.19 -6.18 -16.33
N VAL A 89 -10.71 -5.71 -17.47
CA VAL A 89 -10.01 -5.80 -18.76
C VAL A 89 -8.77 -4.91 -18.77
N VAL A 90 -8.87 -3.68 -18.26
CA VAL A 90 -7.72 -2.75 -18.19
C VAL A 90 -6.62 -3.30 -17.28
N THR A 91 -6.99 -3.82 -16.10
CA THR A 91 -6.03 -4.39 -15.15
C THR A 91 -5.35 -5.65 -15.70
N VAL A 92 -6.10 -6.57 -16.31
CA VAL A 92 -5.52 -7.76 -16.96
C VAL A 92 -4.63 -7.37 -18.13
N GLY A 93 -5.03 -6.39 -18.94
CA GLY A 93 -4.21 -5.87 -20.04
C GLY A 93 -2.88 -5.31 -19.57
N LEU A 94 -2.89 -4.48 -18.53
CA LEU A 94 -1.67 -3.96 -17.90
C LEU A 94 -0.83 -5.08 -17.28
N ALA A 95 -1.45 -6.06 -16.64
CA ALA A 95 -0.74 -7.20 -16.05
C ALA A 95 0.02 -8.01 -17.13
N LEU A 96 -0.57 -8.21 -18.30
CA LEU A 96 0.11 -8.86 -19.43
C LEU A 96 1.31 -8.03 -19.91
N VAL A 97 1.16 -6.72 -20.05
CA VAL A 97 2.27 -5.83 -20.43
C VAL A 97 3.41 -5.91 -19.41
N PHE A 98 3.10 -5.87 -18.12
CA PHE A 98 4.09 -6.01 -17.06
C PHE A 98 4.74 -7.40 -17.06
N ALA A 99 3.99 -8.47 -17.33
CA ALA A 99 4.55 -9.83 -17.40
C ALA A 99 5.65 -9.97 -18.47
N PHE A 100 5.57 -9.22 -19.58
CA PHE A 100 6.61 -9.23 -20.61
C PHE A 100 7.73 -8.20 -20.39
N THR A 101 7.42 -7.09 -19.71
CA THR A 101 8.36 -5.97 -19.56
C THR A 101 9.22 -6.08 -18.29
N LEU A 102 8.68 -6.69 -17.23
CA LEU A 102 9.30 -6.69 -15.91
C LEU A 102 10.40 -7.77 -15.82
N PRO A 103 11.67 -7.43 -15.56
CA PRO A 103 12.76 -8.40 -15.48
C PRO A 103 12.75 -9.15 -14.13
N ASN A 104 12.88 -10.48 -14.16
CA ASN A 104 12.88 -11.31 -12.95
C ASN A 104 14.14 -11.15 -12.07
N SER A 105 15.23 -10.59 -12.61
CA SER A 105 16.48 -10.37 -11.90
C SER A 105 17.22 -9.19 -12.50
N PRO A 106 17.98 -8.41 -11.70
CA PRO A 106 18.84 -7.35 -12.21
C PRO A 106 19.88 -7.86 -13.23
N GLN A 107 20.24 -9.14 -13.18
CA GLN A 107 21.14 -9.78 -14.14
C GLN A 107 20.46 -10.16 -15.46
N GLY A 108 19.15 -10.44 -15.43
CA GLY A 108 18.34 -10.80 -16.60
C GLY A 108 17.65 -9.61 -17.29
N ALA A 109 17.85 -8.39 -16.79
CA ALA A 109 17.22 -7.20 -17.31
C ALA A 109 17.80 -6.79 -18.67
N LYS A 110 17.10 -7.15 -19.75
CA LYS A 110 17.45 -6.77 -21.13
C LYS A 110 17.54 -5.25 -21.34
N SER A 111 16.89 -4.46 -20.49
CA SER A 111 16.85 -2.99 -20.58
C SER A 111 17.99 -2.26 -19.85
N LEU A 112 18.85 -2.96 -19.10
CA LEU A 112 19.94 -2.32 -18.33
C LEU A 112 21.28 -2.41 -19.08
N ASN A 113 21.98 -1.29 -19.20
CA ASN A 113 23.34 -1.23 -19.71
C ASN A 113 24.32 -1.95 -18.76
N GLU A 114 25.45 -2.43 -19.28
CA GLU A 114 26.47 -3.13 -18.48
C GLU A 114 26.98 -2.28 -17.31
N VAL A 115 27.12 -0.97 -17.51
CA VAL A 115 27.53 0.00 -16.47
C VAL A 115 26.47 0.10 -15.37
N GLU A 116 25.18 0.12 -15.72
CA GLU A 116 24.09 0.19 -14.74
C GLU A 116 23.98 -1.11 -13.94
N ARG A 117 24.19 -2.26 -14.59
CA ARG A 117 24.25 -3.56 -13.91
C ARG A 117 25.41 -3.63 -12.92
N ALA A 118 26.59 -3.15 -13.33
CA ALA A 118 27.76 -3.08 -12.46
C ALA A 118 27.51 -2.15 -11.26
N TRP A 119 26.84 -1.02 -11.47
CA TRP A 119 26.48 -0.08 -10.42
C TRP A 119 25.44 -0.64 -9.43
N ILE A 120 24.43 -1.37 -9.92
CA ILE A 120 23.45 -2.06 -9.06
C ILE A 120 24.15 -3.12 -8.21
N LYS A 121 25.06 -3.90 -8.82
CA LYS A 121 25.84 -4.92 -8.10
C LYS A 121 26.71 -4.29 -7.01
N TYR A 122 27.44 -3.24 -7.35
CA TYR A 122 28.27 -2.47 -6.41
C TYR A 122 27.44 -1.91 -5.25
N ASN A 123 26.29 -1.31 -5.53
CA ASN A 123 25.39 -0.78 -4.50
C ASN A 123 24.76 -1.86 -3.63
N TYR A 124 24.45 -3.03 -4.20
CA TYR A 124 23.91 -4.16 -3.47
C TYR A 124 24.96 -4.71 -2.49
N GLU A 125 26.19 -4.90 -2.96
CA GLU A 125 27.33 -5.34 -2.14
C GLU A 125 27.68 -4.31 -1.04
N ALA A 126 27.61 -3.01 -1.34
CA ALA A 126 27.85 -1.95 -0.36
C ALA A 126 26.74 -1.83 0.72
N ASP A 127 25.49 -2.18 0.41
CA ASP A 127 24.38 -2.19 1.38
C ASP A 127 24.40 -3.46 2.25
N GLN A 128 24.99 -4.54 1.76
CA GLN A 128 25.25 -5.78 2.51
C GLN A 128 26.50 -5.69 3.40
N GLY A 129 26.58 -4.64 4.22
CA GLY A 129 27.67 -4.43 5.20
C GLY A 129 27.85 -5.52 6.27
N GLN A 130 27.19 -6.66 6.14
CA GLN A 130 27.48 -7.92 6.83
C GLN A 130 27.31 -9.02 5.77
N GLY A 131 28.37 -9.78 5.52
CA GLY A 131 28.34 -10.94 4.62
C GLY A 131 27.30 -11.94 5.09
N ASP A 132 26.13 -11.90 4.45
CA ASP A 132 25.12 -12.93 4.58
C ASP A 132 25.44 -13.95 3.47
N ASP A 133 26.20 -14.99 3.84
CA ASP A 133 26.44 -16.16 3.00
C ASP A 133 25.11 -16.88 2.75
N ARG A 134 24.32 -16.34 1.82
CA ARG A 134 23.02 -16.91 1.39
C ARG A 134 23.14 -18.22 0.62
N SER A 135 24.36 -18.75 0.47
CA SER A 135 24.64 -19.94 -0.32
C SER A 135 24.10 -21.25 0.29
N GLY A 136 23.50 -21.23 1.49
CA GLY A 136 23.01 -22.45 2.15
C GLY A 136 21.66 -22.40 2.87
N MET A 137 20.95 -21.26 2.92
CA MET A 137 19.73 -21.16 3.74
C MET A 137 18.48 -21.39 2.91
N THR A 138 17.75 -22.46 3.22
CA THR A 138 16.46 -22.78 2.56
C THR A 138 15.38 -21.79 2.98
N ALA A 139 14.39 -21.53 2.10
CA ALA A 139 13.27 -20.63 2.38
C ALA A 139 12.53 -21.00 3.69
N TRP A 140 12.48 -22.29 4.02
CA TRP A 140 11.87 -22.79 5.25
C TRP A 140 12.67 -22.44 6.51
N GLN A 141 14.00 -22.49 6.45
CA GLN A 141 14.87 -22.06 7.54
C GLN A 141 14.77 -20.54 7.75
N GLY A 142 14.72 -19.76 6.67
CA GLY A 142 14.48 -18.33 6.74
C GLY A 142 13.13 -17.98 7.36
N LEU A 143 12.06 -18.70 7.00
CA LEU A 143 10.74 -18.53 7.60
C LEU A 143 10.76 -18.83 9.11
N LYS A 144 11.40 -19.92 9.51
CA LYS A 144 11.51 -20.29 10.93
C LYS A 144 12.25 -19.23 11.74
N LEU A 145 13.34 -18.69 11.20
CA LEU A 145 14.08 -17.59 11.82
C LEU A 145 13.24 -16.31 11.90
N ALA A 146 12.50 -15.98 10.84
CA ALA A 146 11.64 -14.80 10.82
C ALA A 146 10.49 -14.88 11.86
N ILE A 147 9.91 -16.07 12.07
CA ILE A 147 8.88 -16.32 13.09
C ILE A 147 9.46 -16.21 14.50
N GLN A 148 10.73 -16.58 14.70
CA GLN A 148 11.39 -16.51 16.01
C GLN A 148 11.91 -15.12 16.35
N ASP A 149 12.06 -14.21 15.37
CA ASP A 149 12.55 -12.85 15.61
C ASP A 149 11.46 -11.97 16.25
N PRO A 150 11.66 -11.45 17.47
CA PRO A 150 10.71 -10.54 18.13
C PRO A 150 10.52 -9.22 17.36
N LYS A 151 11.48 -8.79 16.54
CA LYS A 151 11.34 -7.58 15.71
C LYS A 151 10.28 -7.76 14.63
N THR A 152 10.15 -8.96 14.06
CA THR A 152 9.11 -9.29 13.08
C THR A 152 7.72 -9.14 13.70
N TRP A 153 7.53 -9.64 14.93
CA TRP A 153 6.26 -9.51 15.64
C TRP A 153 5.92 -8.06 16.00
N LEU A 154 6.92 -7.27 16.42
CA LEU A 154 6.73 -5.85 16.69
C LEU A 154 6.33 -5.08 15.42
N LEU A 155 6.94 -5.40 14.27
CA LEU A 155 6.57 -4.84 12.98
C LEU A 155 5.14 -5.24 12.58
N LEU A 156 4.78 -6.52 12.74
CA LEU A 156 3.42 -7.01 12.48
C LEU A 156 2.38 -6.31 13.36
N ALA A 157 2.65 -6.16 14.65
CA ALA A 157 1.75 -5.46 15.57
C ALA A 157 1.58 -3.98 15.19
N THR A 158 2.66 -3.32 14.76
CA THR A 158 2.63 -1.93 14.31
C THR A 158 1.79 -1.78 13.04
N LEU A 159 2.01 -2.65 12.05
CA LEU A 159 1.21 -2.68 10.82
C LEU A 159 -0.26 -2.96 11.11
N TYR A 160 -0.55 -3.94 11.95
CA TYR A 160 -1.91 -4.27 12.38
C TYR A 160 -2.61 -3.06 13.01
N TYR A 161 -1.92 -2.34 13.91
CA TYR A 161 -2.46 -1.14 14.54
C TYR A 161 -2.78 -0.03 13.54
N ILE A 162 -1.93 0.17 12.53
CA ILE A 162 -2.18 1.15 11.46
C ILE A 162 -3.47 0.82 10.70
N PHE A 163 -3.70 -0.45 10.36
CA PHE A 163 -4.93 -0.88 9.67
C PHE A 163 -6.17 -0.74 10.56
N VAL A 164 -6.08 -1.09 11.85
CA VAL A 164 -7.19 -0.91 12.80
C VAL A 164 -7.55 0.57 12.95
N SER A 165 -6.55 1.46 13.01
CA SER A 165 -6.76 2.91 13.05
C SER A 165 -7.48 3.43 11.79
N ALA A 166 -7.12 2.93 10.62
CA ALA A 166 -7.79 3.28 9.36
C ALA A 166 -9.28 2.86 9.35
N GLY A 167 -9.66 1.81 10.10
CA GLY A 167 -11.04 1.41 10.30
C GLY A 167 -11.93 2.52 10.87
N VAL A 168 -11.38 3.37 11.75
CA VAL A 168 -12.12 4.51 12.33
C VAL A 168 -12.61 5.45 11.24
N THR A 169 -11.81 5.68 10.19
CA THR A 169 -12.19 6.54 9.06
C THR A 169 -13.35 5.94 8.25
N ASN A 170 -13.40 4.62 8.10
CA ASN A 170 -14.47 3.93 7.37
C ASN A 170 -15.81 3.95 8.12
N PHE A 171 -15.80 3.90 9.46
CA PHE A 171 -17.01 3.95 10.28
C PHE A 171 -17.43 5.37 10.69
N LEU A 172 -16.61 6.37 10.41
CA LEU A 172 -16.93 7.76 10.72
C LEU A 172 -18.20 8.26 10.01
N PRO A 173 -18.45 8.01 8.70
CA PRO A 173 -19.65 8.50 8.04
C PRO A 173 -20.96 7.94 8.61
N PRO A 174 -21.10 6.62 8.89
CA PRO A 174 -22.27 6.08 9.59
C PRO A 174 -22.49 6.67 10.99
N VAL A 175 -21.42 6.80 11.78
CA VAL A 175 -21.51 7.36 13.14
C VAL A 175 -21.95 8.82 13.10
N VAL A 176 -21.40 9.61 12.18
CA VAL A 176 -21.82 11.00 11.98
C VAL A 176 -23.28 11.10 11.52
N ALA A 177 -23.74 10.16 10.69
CA ALA A 177 -25.13 10.13 10.25
C ALA A 177 -26.11 9.90 11.42
N THR A 178 -25.72 9.15 12.45
CA THR A 178 -26.56 8.96 13.66
C THR A 178 -26.72 10.21 14.52
N LEU A 179 -25.90 11.25 14.32
CA LEU A 179 -25.95 12.48 15.11
C LEU A 179 -27.01 13.48 14.62
N GLY A 180 -27.66 13.22 13.47
CA GLY A 180 -28.75 14.06 12.95
C GLY A 180 -28.32 15.42 12.37
N TYR A 181 -27.02 15.69 12.25
CA TYR A 181 -26.48 16.91 11.63
C TYR A 181 -26.36 16.78 10.11
N SER A 182 -26.34 17.93 9.40
CA SER A 182 -26.13 17.96 7.96
C SER A 182 -24.76 17.37 7.58
N ARG A 183 -24.78 16.32 6.74
CA ARG A 183 -23.60 15.55 6.30
C ARG A 183 -22.48 16.43 5.77
N THR A 184 -22.84 17.50 5.06
CA THR A 184 -21.88 18.46 4.48
C THR A 184 -21.20 19.32 5.55
N ILE A 185 -21.96 19.80 6.54
CA ILE A 185 -21.42 20.64 7.61
C ILE A 185 -20.45 19.83 8.48
N THR A 186 -20.83 18.61 8.87
CA THR A 186 -19.95 17.78 9.69
C THR A 186 -18.67 17.37 8.95
N ALA A 187 -18.77 17.05 7.66
CA ALA A 187 -17.58 16.76 6.85
C ALA A 187 -16.63 17.97 6.75
N ILE A 188 -17.16 19.18 6.56
CA ILE A 188 -16.36 20.41 6.50
C ILE A 188 -15.69 20.69 7.85
N VAL A 189 -16.42 20.56 8.96
CA VAL A 189 -15.87 20.81 10.31
C VAL A 189 -14.76 19.82 10.65
N VAL A 190 -14.98 18.53 10.41
CA VAL A 190 -13.96 17.48 10.65
C VAL A 190 -12.73 17.72 9.78
N THR A 191 -12.91 17.98 8.49
CA THR A 191 -11.80 18.22 7.56
C THR A 191 -11.00 19.46 7.93
N THR A 192 -11.68 20.54 8.33
CA THR A 192 -11.04 21.80 8.75
C THR A 192 -10.26 21.59 10.04
N PHE A 193 -10.84 20.90 11.03
CA PHE A 193 -10.17 20.59 12.29
C PHE A 193 -8.91 19.73 12.08
N VAL A 194 -9.03 18.64 11.31
CA VAL A 194 -7.91 17.75 10.98
C VAL A 194 -6.82 18.51 10.24
N ARG A 195 -7.16 19.34 9.26
CA ARG A 195 -6.20 20.16 8.51
C ARG A 195 -5.44 21.15 9.41
N VAL A 196 -6.15 21.82 10.32
CA VAL A 196 -5.52 22.76 11.28
C VAL A 196 -4.58 22.00 12.23
N TYR A 197 -5.02 20.85 12.75
CA TYR A 197 -4.20 20.01 13.62
C TYR A 197 -2.93 19.50 12.92
N LEU A 198 -3.06 18.93 11.72
CA LEU A 198 -1.92 18.43 10.94
C LEU A 198 -0.96 19.54 10.54
N LYS A 199 -1.48 20.71 10.12
CA LYS A 199 -0.64 21.88 9.82
C LYS A 199 0.16 22.33 11.04
N LYS A 200 -0.47 22.32 12.22
CA LYS A 200 0.19 22.64 13.49
C LYS A 200 1.27 21.60 13.84
N GLN A 201 1.03 20.33 13.59
CA GLN A 201 2.03 19.27 13.83
C GLN A 201 3.20 19.36 12.85
N ASN A 202 2.94 19.52 11.55
CA ASN A 202 3.99 19.67 10.54
C ASN A 202 4.87 20.89 10.83
N TRP A 203 4.27 22.02 11.19
CA TRP A 203 5.01 23.21 11.61
C TRP A 203 5.88 22.95 12.86
N ARG A 204 5.42 22.14 13.81
CA ARG A 204 6.23 21.76 15.00
C ARG A 204 7.39 20.85 14.63
N LEU A 205 7.17 19.92 13.70
CA LEU A 205 8.20 19.01 13.19
C LEU A 205 9.29 19.77 12.41
N GLU A 206 8.89 20.68 11.53
CA GLU A 206 9.78 21.54 10.73
C GLU A 206 10.67 22.42 11.61
N ASN A 207 10.11 22.99 12.68
CA ASN A 207 10.87 23.85 13.60
C ASN A 207 11.62 23.07 14.69
N GLY A 208 11.56 21.73 14.70
CA GLY A 208 12.29 20.89 15.66
C GLY A 208 11.79 20.98 17.11
N TRP A 209 10.53 21.36 17.33
CA TRP A 209 9.95 21.51 18.67
C TRP A 209 9.70 20.13 19.29
N ASP A 210 9.80 20.05 20.63
CA ASP A 210 9.61 18.78 21.34
C ASP A 210 8.16 18.29 21.20
N MET A 211 7.99 17.09 20.65
CA MET A 211 6.69 16.46 20.39
C MET A 211 6.10 15.79 21.66
N GLY A 212 6.67 16.09 22.84
CA GLY A 212 6.29 15.47 24.10
C GLY A 212 6.59 13.96 24.10
N ARG A 213 5.66 13.15 24.61
CA ARG A 213 5.83 11.68 24.74
C ARG A 213 6.06 10.95 23.41
N SER A 214 5.76 11.58 22.28
CA SER A 214 5.90 11.01 20.92
C SER A 214 7.12 11.56 20.16
N GLY A 215 8.01 12.31 20.83
CA GLY A 215 9.23 12.86 20.23
C GLY A 215 10.45 11.94 20.29
N PRO A 216 11.54 12.27 19.56
CA PRO A 216 12.77 11.51 19.54
C PRO A 216 13.38 11.46 20.93
N THR A 217 13.80 10.26 21.31
CA THR A 217 14.46 10.01 22.60
C THR A 217 15.70 10.88 22.76
N THR A 218 16.09 11.17 23.99
CA THR A 218 17.29 11.96 24.33
C THR A 218 18.56 11.42 23.64
N VAL A 219 18.65 10.11 23.46
CA VAL A 219 19.73 9.43 22.74
C VAL A 219 19.72 9.73 21.24
N GLN A 220 18.54 9.84 20.62
CA GLN A 220 18.41 10.21 19.20
C GLN A 220 18.78 11.68 18.96
N LYS A 221 18.39 12.58 19.87
CA LYS A 221 18.79 14.00 19.81
C LYS A 221 20.32 14.17 19.94
N ALA A 222 20.96 13.38 20.81
CA ALA A 222 22.42 13.40 20.99
C ALA A 222 23.20 12.92 19.74
N ASN A 223 22.61 12.02 18.95
CA ASN A 223 23.17 11.53 17.69
C ASN A 223 22.82 12.40 16.47
N GLY A 224 22.30 13.62 16.69
CA GLY A 224 22.01 14.55 15.59
C GLY A 224 20.77 14.20 14.76
N PHE A 225 19.79 13.48 15.33
CA PHE A 225 18.55 13.12 14.62
C PHE A 225 17.79 14.38 14.18
N ARG A 226 17.74 14.62 12.87
CA ARG A 226 16.83 15.55 12.22
C ARG A 226 15.63 14.77 11.69
N TYR A 227 14.42 15.31 11.87
CA TYR A 227 13.26 14.84 11.13
C TYR A 227 13.52 15.11 9.64
N MET A 228 13.95 14.09 8.90
CA MET A 228 13.92 14.14 7.45
C MET A 228 12.48 13.91 7.04
N LEU A 229 11.76 15.01 6.77
CA LEU A 229 10.58 14.98 5.93
C LEU A 229 11.00 14.81 4.47
#